data_AF-A0A839IZF6-F1
#
_entry.id   AF-A0A839IZF6-F1
#
_cell.length_a   1.000
_cell.length_b   1.000
_cell.length_c   1.000
_cell.angle_alpha   90.00
_cell.angle_beta   90.00
_cell.angle_gamma   90.00
#
_symmetry.space_group_name_H-M   'P 1'
#
loop_
_entity.id
_entity.type
_entity.pdbx_description
1 polymer ?
#
loop_
_entity_poly.entity_id
_entity_poly.type
_entity_poly.pdbx_seq_one_letter_code
_entity_poly.pdbx_strand_id
1 'polypeptide(L)' 'MKFTPQLDAQGNYFWLVEMRCHQRLLMAEGNTLKEAIENGLKLVEEMAIQAARRKFPAL' A
#
# COMPACT_ATOMS: atom_id res chain seq x y z
N MET A 1 -9.15 -2.95 5.41
CA MET A 1 -7.68 -2.81 5.59
C MET A 1 -7.31 -3.73 6.74
N LYS A 2 -6.23 -4.51 6.60
CA LYS A 2 -5.73 -5.44 7.62
C LYS A 2 -4.27 -5.11 7.89
N PHE A 3 -3.88 -5.11 9.16
CA PHE A 3 -2.52 -4.84 9.60
C PHE A 3 -1.98 -6.09 10.25
N THR A 4 -0.86 -6.59 9.75
CA THR A 4 -0.26 -7.81 10.29
C THR A 4 1.21 -7.52 10.57
N PRO A 5 1.67 -7.73 11.81
CA PRO A 5 3.10 -7.74 12.05
C PRO A 5 3.74 -8.98 11.44
N GLN A 6 4.93 -8.82 10.87
CA GLN A 6 5.67 -9.86 10.17
C GLN A 6 7.12 -9.90 10.66
N LEU A 7 7.74 -11.07 10.52
CA LEU A 7 9.15 -11.28 10.77
C LEU A 7 9.78 -11.75 9.46
N ASP A 8 10.81 -11.04 8.98
CA ASP A 8 11.52 -11.45 7.77
C ASP A 8 12.48 -12.64 8.03
N ALA A 9 13.12 -13.13 6.98
CA ALA A 9 14.06 -14.26 7.09
C ALA A 9 15.34 -13.92 7.87
N GLN A 10 15.61 -12.63 8.11
CA GLN A 10 16.75 -12.10 8.85
C GLN A 10 16.40 -11.83 10.32
N GLY A 11 15.14 -12.02 10.72
CA GLY A 11 14.65 -11.77 12.08
C GLY A 11 14.29 -10.31 12.35
N ASN A 12 14.18 -9.46 11.32
CA ASN A 12 13.69 -8.10 11.49
C ASN A 12 12.16 -8.08 11.48
N TYR A 13 11.62 -7.26 12.38
CA TYR A 13 10.19 -7.06 12.48
C TYR A 13 9.75 -5.91 11.57
N PHE A 14 8.65 -6.12 10.85
CA PHE A 14 8.00 -5.08 10.06
C PHE A 14 6.48 -5.22 10.11
N TRP A 15 5.79 -4.16 9.69
CA TRP A 15 4.34 -4.13 9.56
C TRP A 15 3.94 -4.28 8.10
N LEU A 16 3.02 -5.21 7.84
CA LEU A 16 2.38 -5.38 6.55
C LEU A 16 0.94 -4.86 6.61
N VAL A 17 0.59 -3.96 5.68
CA VAL A 17 -0.77 -3.47 5.48
C VAL A 17 -1.34 -4.07 4.21
N GLU A 18 -2.48 -4.74 4.33
CA GLU A 18 -3.26 -5.29 3.23
C GLU A 18 -4.52 -4.44 3.01
N MET A 19 -4.67 -3.88 1.82
CA MET A 19 -5.80 -3.04 1.43
C MET A 19 -6.48 -3.61 0.19
N ARG A 20 -7.82 -3.63 0.17
CA ARG A 20 -8.57 -3.98 -1.03
C ARG A 20 -9.14 -2.71 -1.65
N CYS A 21 -8.77 -2.43 -2.89
CA CYS A 21 -9.21 -1.25 -3.62
C CYS A 21 -9.63 -1.64 -5.04
N HIS A 22 -10.88 -1.38 -5.44
CA HIS A 22 -11.46 -1.75 -6.74
C HIS A 22 -11.03 -3.14 -7.25
N GLN A 23 -11.29 -4.18 -6.46
CA GLN A 23 -10.93 -5.60 -6.71
C GLN A 23 -9.44 -5.94 -6.70
N ARG A 24 -8.55 -4.97 -6.48
CA ARG A 24 -7.11 -5.21 -6.32
C ARG A 24 -6.74 -5.32 -4.85
N LEU A 25 -5.83 -6.24 -4.56
CA LEU A 25 -5.14 -6.28 -3.28
C LEU A 25 -3.86 -5.42 -3.41
N LEU A 26 -3.74 -4.43 -2.55
CA LEU A 26 -2.53 -3.63 -2.38
C LEU A 26 -1.88 -4.04 -1.07
N MET A 27 -0.55 -4.17 -1.10
CA MET A 27 0.25 -4.55 0.06
C MET A 27 1.33 -3.50 0.23
N ALA A 28 1.50 -3.01 1.45
CA ALA A 28 2.54 -2.05 1.80
C ALA A 28 3.21 -2.47 3.10
N GLU A 29 4.52 -2.26 3.15
CA GLU A 29 5.35 -2.61 4.31
C GLU A 29 5.90 -1.36 4.97
N GLY A 30 6.27 -1.46 6.23
CA GLY A 30 6.99 -0.41 6.96
C GLY A 30 7.58 -0.94 8.25
N ASN A 31 8.71 -0.39 8.67
CA ASN A 31 9.38 -0.78 9.93
C ASN A 31 8.53 -0.38 11.15
N THR A 32 7.62 0.58 10.97
CA THR A 32 6.59 0.94 11.94
C THR A 32 5.19 0.84 11.33
N LEU A 33 4.16 0.72 12.18
CA LEU A 33 2.77 0.73 11.73
C LEU A 33 2.42 2.03 10.98
N LYS A 34 2.92 3.17 11.46
CA LYS A 34 2.72 4.48 10.82
C LYS A 34 3.30 4.49 9.40
N GLU A 35 4.54 4.06 9.25
CA GLU A 35 5.22 3.98 7.96
C GLU A 35 4.47 3.06 6.99
N ALA A 36 4.03 1.89 7.46
CA ALA A 36 3.29 0.94 6.62
C ALA A 36 1.94 1.51 6.16
N ILE A 37 1.25 2.31 7.00
CA ILE A 37 0.04 3.05 6.62
C ILE A 37 0.36 4.13 5.60
N GLU A 38 1.38 4.95 5.82
CA GLU A 38 1.78 6.03 4.92
C GLU A 38 2.15 5.48 3.53
N ASN A 39 2.93 4.40 3.49
CA ASN A 39 3.25 3.68 2.25
C ASN A 39 2.01 3.11 1.58
N GLY A 40 1.07 2.56 2.35
CA GLY A 40 -0.20 2.06 1.83
C GLY A 40 -1.07 3.15 1.19
N LEU A 41 -1.19 4.30 1.84
CA LEU A 41 -1.94 5.44 1.31
C LEU A 41 -1.32 5.97 0.02
N LYS A 42 0.01 6.02 -0.07
CA LYS A 42 0.72 6.41 -1.28
C LYS A 42 0.39 5.50 -2.48
N LEU A 43 0.32 4.18 -2.26
CA LEU A 43 -0.09 3.24 -3.32
C LEU A 43 -1.52 3.49 -3.82
N VAL A 44 -2.43 3.84 -2.90
CA VAL A 44 -3.83 4.18 -3.26
C VAL A 44 -3.87 5.45 -4.11
N GLU A 45 -3.12 6.47 -3.72
CA GLU A 45 -3.02 7.73 -4.47
C GLU A 45 -2.44 7.53 -5.87
N GLU A 46 -1.33 6.80 -5.99
CA GLU A 46 -0.72 6.46 -7.29
C GLU A 46 -1.69 5.71 -8.19
N MET A 47 -2.46 4.77 -7.63
CA MET A 47 -3.47 4.03 -8.37
C MET A 47 -4.61 4.95 -8.85
N ALA A 48 -5.04 5.90 -8.03
CA ALA A 48 -6.06 6.88 -8.40
C ALA A 48 -5.56 7.80 -9.53
N ILE A 49 -4.31 8.28 -9.44
CA ILE A 49 -3.68 9.10 -10.50
C ILE A 49 -3.58 8.32 -11.81
N GLN A 50 -3.15 7.06 -11.77
CA GLN A 50 -3.09 6.21 -12.97
C GLN A 50 -4.48 5.97 -13.58
N ALA A 51 -5.50 5.76 -12.76
CA ALA A 51 -6.88 5.61 -13.22
C ALA A 51 -7.39 6.92 -13.87
N ALA A 52 -7.08 8.07 -13.28
CA ALA A 52 -7.42 9.38 -13.82
C ALA A 52 -6.75 9.62 -15.19
N ARG A 53 -5.44 9.36 -15.32
CA ARG A 53 -4.70 9.49 -16.60
C ARG A 53 -5.26 8.60 -17.70
N ARG A 54 -5.69 7.39 -17.39
CA ARG A 54 -6.35 6.49 -18.37
C ARG A 54 -7.68 7.05 -18.85
N LYS A 55 -8.42 7.72 -17.98
CA LYS A 55 -9.73 8.32 -18.30
C LYS A 55 -9.62 9.68 -18.98
N PHE A 56 -8.56 10.44 -18.66
CA PHE A 56 -8.30 11.78 -19.16
C PHE A 56 -6.83 11.92 -19.62
N PRO A 57 -6.46 11.34 -20.78
CA PRO A 57 -5.06 11.30 -21.24
C PRO A 57 -4.48 12.65 -21.70
N ALA A 58 -5.31 13.71 -21.73
CA ALA A 58 -4.90 15.06 -22.12
C ALA A 58 -4.51 15.97 -20.92
N LEU A 59 -4.50 15.41 -19.71
CA LEU A 59 -4.00 16.01 -18.46
C LEU A 59 -2.69 15.33 -18.04
#